data_AF-A0A5K8AIN0-F1
#
_entry.id   AF-A0A5K8AIN0-F1
#
_cell.length_a   1.000
_cell.length_b   1.000
_cell.length_c   1.000
_cell.angle_alpha   90.00
_cell.angle_beta   90.00
_cell.angle_gamma   90.00
#
_symmetry.space_group_name_H-M   'P 1'
#
loop_
_entity.id
_entity.type
_entity.pdbx_description
1 polymer ?
#
loop_
_entity_poly.entity_id
_entity_poly.type
_entity_poly.pdbx_seq_one_letter_code
_entity_poly.pdbx_strand_id
1 'polypeptide(L)' 'MITVDDRPMPWHAGMCVADLLAGLPDGHLYAVVKMDGRLIGRPRFAGTQVPDGARIDLIPMIAGG' A
#
# COMPACT_ATOMS: atom_id res chain seq x y z
N MET A 1 -1.65 -6.41 12.52
CA MET A 1 -0.34 -5.83 12.12
C MET A 1 -0.11 -6.15 10.65
N ILE A 2 0.52 -5.26 9.89
CA ILE A 2 0.89 -5.50 8.48
C ILE A 2 2.38 -5.29 8.28
N THR A 3 2.91 -5.70 7.13
CA THR A 3 4.30 -5.45 6.74
C THR A 3 4.34 -4.60 5.46
N VAL A 4 5.07 -3.48 5.50
CA VAL A 4 5.22 -2.54 4.39
C VAL A 4 6.71 -2.37 4.11
N ASP A 5 7.19 -2.79 2.93
CA ASP A 5 8.62 -2.81 2.56
C ASP A 5 9.50 -3.37 3.69
N ASP A 6 9.16 -4.58 4.15
CA ASP A 6 9.83 -5.29 5.25
C ASP A 6 9.76 -4.62 6.64
N ARG A 7 9.00 -3.53 6.78
CA ARG A 7 8.79 -2.85 8.07
C ARG A 7 7.41 -3.19 8.65
N PRO A 8 7.31 -3.62 9.92
CA PRO A 8 6.03 -3.83 10.57
C PRO A 8 5.33 -2.49 10.80
N MET A 9 4.04 -2.43 10.50
CA MET A 9 3.19 -1.26 10.72
C MET A 9 1.89 -1.62 11.45
N PRO A 10 1.36 -0.70 12.28
CA PRO A 10 0.06 -0.87 12.92
C PRO A 10 -1.02 -1.02 11.85
N TRP A 11 -1.97 -1.90 12.14
CA TRP A 11 -3.13 -2.15 11.28
C TRP A 11 -4.40 -2.08 12.12
N HIS A 12 -5.48 -1.61 11.50
CA HIS A 12 -6.81 -1.62 12.09
C HIS A 12 -7.83 -2.14 11.09
N ALA A 13 -8.91 -2.72 11.61
CA ALA A 13 -10.02 -3.18 10.79
C ALA A 13 -10.59 -2.04 9.94
N GLY A 14 -10.90 -2.36 8.68
CA GLY A 14 -11.46 -1.40 7.72
C GLY A 14 -10.44 -0.55 6.97
N MET A 15 -9.15 -0.61 7.32
CA MET A 15 -8.09 0.11 6.61
C MET A 15 -8.04 -0.30 5.13
N CYS A 16 -8.02 0.68 4.22
CA CYS A 16 -7.79 0.45 2.79
C CYS A 16 -6.40 0.89 2.35
N VAL A 17 -6.02 0.54 1.12
CA VAL A 17 -4.72 0.93 0.54
C VAL A 17 -4.58 2.46 0.50
N ALA A 18 -5.66 3.20 0.27
CA ALA A 18 -5.61 4.66 0.30
C ALA A 18 -5.29 5.21 1.70
N ASP A 19 -5.87 4.65 2.76
CA ASP A 19 -5.61 5.04 4.14
C ASP A 19 -4.15 4.75 4.53
N LEU A 20 -3.65 3.59 4.12
CA LEU A 20 -2.25 3.22 4.33
C LEU A 20 -1.30 4.24 3.69
N LEU A 21 -1.50 4.54 2.40
CA LEU A 21 -0.64 5.49 1.69
C LEU A 21 -0.76 6.90 2.27
N ALA A 22 -1.93 7.32 2.74
CA ALA A 22 -2.11 8.63 3.38
C ALA A 22 -1.30 8.78 4.68
N GLY A 23 -0.99 7.68 5.36
CA GLY A 23 -0.13 7.66 6.55
C GLY A 23 1.37 7.69 6.24
N LEU A 24 1.78 7.56 4.98
CA LEU A 24 3.17 7.60 4.55
C LEU A 24 3.55 9.02 4.07
N PRO A 25 4.74 9.54 4.42
CA PRO A 25 5.17 10.87 3.99
C PRO A 25 5.28 11.02 2.46
N ASP A 26 5.58 9.93 1.77
CA ASP A 26 5.77 9.80 0.33
C ASP A 26 4.64 9.00 -0.35
N GLY A 27 3.52 8.76 0.33
CA GLY A 27 2.40 7.95 -0.16
C GLY A 27 1.85 8.35 -1.52
N HIS A 28 2.00 9.63 -1.90
CA HIS A 28 1.56 10.19 -3.16
C HIS A 28 2.43 9.78 -4.36
N LEU A 29 3.66 9.27 -4.14
CA LEU A 29 4.59 8.85 -5.18
C LEU A 29 4.29 7.44 -5.73
N TYR A 30 3.42 6.69 -5.06
CA TYR A 30 3.11 5.31 -5.43
C TYR A 30 1.86 5.23 -6.31
N ALA A 31 2.07 4.89 -7.59
CA ALA A 31 0.98 4.65 -8.53
C ALA A 31 0.43 3.21 -8.43
N VAL A 32 1.28 2.28 -7.99
CA VAL A 32 0.98 0.85 -7.84
C VAL A 32 1.61 0.35 -6.54
N VAL A 33 0.90 -0.52 -5.83
CA VAL A 33 1.42 -1.30 -4.71
C VAL A 33 1.23 -2.77 -5.01
N LYS A 34 2.04 -3.63 -4.40
CA LYS A 34 1.87 -5.08 -4.45
C LYS A 34 1.40 -5.56 -3.08
N MET A 35 0.21 -6.12 -3.01
CA MET A 35 -0.36 -6.68 -1.77
C MET A 35 -0.48 -8.19 -1.93
N ASP A 36 0.22 -8.96 -1.09
CA ASP A 36 0.24 -10.43 -1.10
C ASP A 36 0.46 -11.02 -2.50
N GLY A 37 1.39 -10.44 -3.27
CA GLY A 37 1.68 -10.87 -4.63
C GLY A 37 0.85 -10.21 -5.74
N ARG A 38 -0.23 -9.49 -5.41
CA ARG A 38 -1.16 -8.89 -6.37
C ARG A 38 -0.89 -7.40 -6.55
N LEU A 39 -0.79 -6.95 -7.80
CA LEU A 39 -0.66 -5.53 -8.12
C LEU A 39 -2.01 -4.81 -7.99
N ILE A 40 -2.00 -3.73 -7.23
CA ILE A 40 -3.13 -2.85 -7.03
C ILE A 40 -2.67 -1.45 -7.44
N GLY A 41 -3.41 -0.80 -8.31
CA GLY A 41 -3.16 0.57 -8.75
C GLY A 41 -4.37 1.45 -8.55
N ARG A 42 -4.18 2.76 -8.73
CA ARG A 42 -5.29 3.71 -8.81
C ARG A 42 -6.23 3.34 -9.97
N PRO A 43 -7.56 3.51 -9.85
CA PRO A 43 -8.28 4.14 -8.74
C PRO A 43 -8.67 3.18 -7.59
N ARG A 44 -8.22 1.93 -7.59
CA ARG A 44 -8.76 0.87 -6.71
C ARG A 44 -8.33 1.00 -5.24
N PHE A 45 -7.46 1.95 -4.90
CA PHE A 45 -6.89 2.09 -3.56
C PHE A 45 -7.94 2.29 -2.47
N ALA A 46 -8.94 3.14 -2.72
CA ALA A 46 -10.00 3.42 -1.73
C ALA A 46 -10.96 2.23 -1.54
N GLY A 47 -11.10 1.35 -2.54
CA GLY A 47 -11.98 0.19 -2.48
C GLY A 47 -11.29 -1.11 -2.08
N THR A 48 -9.96 -1.12 -1.99
CA THR A 48 -9.21 -2.32 -1.64
C THR A 48 -8.88 -2.30 -0.16
N GLN A 49 -9.51 -3.19 0.61
CA GLN A 49 -9.18 -3.40 2.00
C GLN A 49 -7.82 -4.07 2.15
N VAL A 50 -7.09 -3.68 3.18
CA VAL A 50 -5.85 -4.32 3.60
C VAL A 50 -6.20 -5.37 4.66
N PRO A 51 -6.00 -6.67 4.40
CA PRO A 51 -6.20 -7.70 5.40
C PRO A 51 -5.21 -7.58 6.57
N ASP A 52 -5.59 -8.09 7.75
CA ASP A 52 -4.62 -8.28 8.83
C ASP A 52 -3.52 -9.25 8.39
N GLY A 53 -2.27 -8.95 8.75
CA GLY A 53 -1.11 -9.75 8.35
C GLY A 53 -0.66 -9.58 6.89
N ALA A 54 -1.31 -8.71 6.10
CA ALA A 54 -0.94 -8.48 4.71
C ALA A 54 0.49 -7.98 4.55
N ARG A 55 1.14 -8.43 3.47
CA ARG A 55 2.45 -7.94 3.03
C ARG A 55 2.30 -7.01 1.85
N ILE A 56 2.87 -5.81 1.96
CA ILE A 56 2.75 -4.73 1.01
C ILE A 56 4.14 -4.32 0.57
N ASP A 57 4.40 -4.42 -0.73
CA ASP A 57 5.60 -3.86 -1.36
C ASP A 57 5.20 -2.59 -2.10
N LEU A 58 5.82 -1.46 -1.77
CA LEU A 58 5.58 -0.17 -2.41
C LEU A 58 6.42 -0.07 -3.67
N ILE A 59 5.79 0.21 -4.82
CA ILE A 59 6.50 0.32 -6.10
C ILE A 59 6.59 1.81 -6.47
N PRO A 60 7.75 2.46 -6.23
CA PRO A 60 7.92 3.87 -6.55
C PRO A 60 7.83 4.09 -8.06
N MET A 61 7.27 5.23 -8.46
CA MET A 61 7.30 5.65 -9.85
C MET A 61 8.73 6.02 -10.22
N ILE A 62 9.39 5.20 -11.05
CA ILE A 62 10.65 5.56 -11.70
C ILE A 62 10.30 6.23 -13.04
N ALA A 63 10.39 7.56 -13.10
CA ALA A 63 10.31 8.27 -14.37
C ALA A 63 11.67 8.14 -15.09
N GLY A 64 11.80 7.10 -15.91
CA GLY A 64 12.92 6.95 -16.84
C GLY A 64 12.64 7.73 -18.12
N GLY A 65 13.54 8.64 -18.49
CA GLY A 65 13.62 9.28 -19.80
C GLY A 65 14.76 8.68 -20.61
#